data_AF-A0A5E4B2S9-F1
#
_entry.id   AF-A0A5E4B2S9-F1
#
_cell.length_a   1.000
_cell.length_b   1.000
_cell.length_c   1.000
_cell.angle_alpha   90.00
_cell.angle_beta   90.00
_cell.angle_gamma   90.00
#
_symmetry.space_group_name_H-M   'P 1'
#
loop_
_entity.id
_entity.type
_entity.pdbx_description
1 polymer ?
#
loop_
_entity_poly.entity_id
_entity_poly.type
_entity_poly.pdbx_seq_one_letter_code
_entity_poly.pdbx_strand_id
1 'polypeptide(L)' 'MKTFLLALGFTLICASSQFDPEEINGDWHTTVMAADNLEKISEDGDLRFLFRQLECIDACDKLVVTFYIK' A
#
# COMPACT_ATOMS: atom_id res chain seq x y z
N MET A 1 -21.47 -20.62 26.99
CA MET A 1 -21.92 -20.04 25.71
C MET A 1 -21.47 -18.59 25.49
N LYS A 2 -21.69 -17.66 26.45
CA LYS A 2 -21.30 -16.24 26.29
C LYS A 2 -19.80 -16.00 26.02
N THR A 3 -18.92 -16.71 26.72
CA THR A 3 -17.45 -16.60 26.53
C THR A 3 -16.99 -17.12 25.16
N PHE A 4 -17.65 -18.16 24.65
CA PHE A 4 -17.36 -18.72 23.34
C PHE A 4 -17.76 -17.76 22.21
N LEU A 5 -18.92 -17.09 22.35
CA LEU A 5 -19.37 -16.08 21.40
C LEU A 5 -18.45 -14.85 21.38
N LEU A 6 -17.90 -14.46 22.54
CA LEU A 6 -16.90 -13.39 22.62
C LEU A 6 -15.59 -13.77 21.92
N ALA A 7 -15.07 -14.97 22.18
CA ALA A 7 -13.86 -15.47 21.53
C ALA A 7 -14.05 -15.58 20.01
N LEU A 8 -15.19 -16.10 19.56
CA LEU A 8 -15.53 -16.20 18.14
C LEU A 8 -15.65 -14.82 17.47
N GLY A 9 -16.29 -13.85 18.14
CA GLY A 9 -16.38 -12.47 17.68
C GLY A 9 -15.01 -11.82 17.52
N PHE A 10 -14.11 -12.01 18.48
CA PHE A 10 -12.74 -11.48 18.41
C PHE A 10 -11.93 -12.12 17.25
N THR A 11 -12.04 -13.43 17.05
CA THR A 11 -11.36 -14.11 15.92
C THR A 11 -11.86 -13.65 14.55
N LEU A 12 -13.15 -13.34 14.42
CA LEU A 12 -13.73 -12.85 13.15
C LEU A 12 -13.31 -11.43 12.83
N ILE A 13 -13.18 -10.56 13.84
CA ILE A 13 -12.69 -9.18 13.66
C ILE A 13 -11.23 -9.18 13.17
N CYS A 14 -10.38 -10.01 13.77
CA CYS A 14 -8.98 -10.18 13.33
C CYS A 14 -8.86 -10.81 11.93
N ALA A 15 -9.85 -11.60 11.50
CA ALA A 15 -9.89 -12.14 10.15
C ALA A 15 -10.31 -11.08 9.11
N SER A 16 -11.19 -10.14 9.48
CA SER A 16 -11.66 -9.06 8.60
C SER A 16 -10.69 -7.88 8.44
N SER A 17 -9.66 -7.78 9.29
CA SER A 17 -8.61 -6.76 9.16
C SER A 17 -7.46 -7.21 8.27
N GLN A 18 -7.60 -8.34 7.57
CA GLN A 18 -6.59 -8.81 6.63
C GLN A 18 -6.66 -7.95 5.38
N PHE A 19 -5.59 -7.22 5.17
CA PHE A 19 -5.29 -6.53 3.93
C PHE A 19 -5.37 -7.54 2.77
N ASP A 20 -6.22 -7.28 1.78
CA ASP A 20 -6.27 -8.09 0.57
C ASP A 20 -5.29 -7.50 -0.46
N PRO A 21 -4.24 -8.25 -0.86
CA PRO A 21 -3.31 -7.84 -1.92
C PRO A 21 -3.99 -7.36 -3.20
N GLU A 22 -5.17 -7.90 -3.53
CA GLU A 22 -5.91 -7.50 -4.73
C GLU A 22 -6.39 -6.04 -4.67
N GLU A 23 -6.56 -5.45 -3.47
CA GLU A 23 -7.02 -4.07 -3.32
C GLU A 23 -6.00 -3.03 -3.77
N ILE A 24 -4.70 -3.37 -3.81
CA ILE A 24 -3.64 -2.43 -4.21
C ILE A 24 -3.00 -2.74 -5.56
N ASN A 25 -3.33 -3.91 -6.13
CA ASN A 25 -2.80 -4.32 -7.42
C ASN A 25 -3.37 -3.47 -8.56
N GLY A 26 -2.50 -3.05 -9.48
CA GLY A 26 -2.89 -2.42 -10.74
C GLY A 26 -2.33 -1.01 -10.92
N ASP A 27 -3.02 -0.23 -11.76
CA ASP A 27 -2.61 1.12 -12.14
C ASP A 27 -2.91 2.15 -11.04
N TRP A 28 -1.96 3.04 -10.82
CA TRP A 28 -1.99 4.13 -9.87
C TRP A 28 -1.77 5.48 -10.55
N HIS A 29 -2.32 6.52 -9.93
CA HIS A 29 -2.06 7.90 -10.28
C HIS A 29 -1.54 8.65 -9.06
N THR A 30 -0.38 9.30 -9.19
CA THR A 30 0.18 10.10 -8.11
C THR A 30 -0.55 11.43 -8.00
N THR A 31 -1.30 11.62 -6.92
CA THR A 31 -2.03 12.86 -6.66
C THR A 31 -1.16 13.92 -5.98
N VAL A 32 -0.36 13.52 -4.98
CA VAL A 32 0.48 14.43 -4.20
C VAL A 32 1.74 13.73 -3.71
N MET A 33 2.81 14.49 -3.53
CA MET A 33 4.05 14.03 -2.88
C MET A 33 4.40 15.00 -1.77
N ALA A 34 4.88 14.46 -0.65
CA ALA A 34 5.38 15.23 0.47
C ALA A 34 6.66 14.56 1.00
N ALA A 35 7.65 15.37 1.37
CA ALA A 35 8.90 14.92 1.96
C ALA A 35 9.46 16.03 2.84
N ASP A 36 10.14 15.66 3.92
CA ASP A 36 10.83 16.63 4.80
C ASP A 36 11.91 17.40 4.04
N ASN A 37 12.59 16.72 3.12
CA ASN A 37 13.50 17.34 2.17
C ASN A 37 12.76 17.67 0.87
N LEU A 38 12.26 18.89 0.76
CA LEU A 38 11.56 19.36 -0.43
C LEU A 38 12.41 19.35 -1.71
N GLU A 39 13.72 19.51 -1.61
CA GLU A 39 14.62 19.52 -2.78
C GLU A 39 14.59 18.16 -3.49
N LYS A 40 14.48 17.07 -2.72
CA LYS A 40 14.40 15.70 -3.26
C LYS A 40 13.18 15.45 -4.15
N ILE A 41 12.06 16.11 -3.87
CA ILE A 41 10.78 15.92 -4.59
C ILE A 41 10.39 17.13 -5.46
N SER A 42 11.30 18.11 -5.56
CA SER A 42 11.18 19.27 -6.45
C SER A 42 11.28 18.84 -7.91
N GLU A 43 11.06 19.76 -8.85
CA GLU A 43 10.96 19.42 -10.28
C GLU A 43 12.18 18.67 -10.84
N ASP A 44 13.38 19.00 -10.36
CA ASP A 44 14.66 18.39 -10.75
C ASP A 44 15.23 17.47 -9.65
N GLY A 45 14.40 17.16 -8.64
CA GLY A 45 14.79 16.30 -7.53
C GLY A 45 14.92 14.84 -7.95
N ASP A 46 15.91 14.14 -7.40
CA ASP A 46 16.19 12.74 -7.69
C ASP A 46 15.10 11.77 -7.22
N LEU A 47 14.15 12.24 -6.39
CA LEU A 47 12.99 11.48 -5.92
C LEU A 47 11.67 12.03 -6.49
N ARG A 48 11.72 12.79 -7.59
CA ARG A 48 10.52 13.21 -8.34
C ARG A 48 10.00 12.07 -9.20
N PHE A 49 9.45 11.03 -8.58
CA PHE A 49 8.84 9.90 -9.30
C PHE A 49 7.32 9.96 -9.29
N LEU A 50 6.70 9.49 -10.38
CA LEU A 50 5.26 9.32 -10.50
C LEU A 50 4.94 7.83 -10.43
N PHE A 51 4.34 7.38 -9.32
CA PHE A 51 3.82 6.03 -9.18
C PHE A 51 2.82 5.73 -10.29
N ARG A 52 3.01 4.57 -10.93
CA ARG A 52 2.20 4.12 -12.06
C ARG A 52 1.55 2.78 -11.82
N GLN A 53 2.28 1.81 -11.30
CA GLN A 53 1.72 0.47 -11.11
C GLN A 53 2.31 -0.15 -9.85
N LEU A 54 1.49 -0.92 -9.17
CA LEU A 54 1.90 -1.71 -8.03
C LEU A 54 1.37 -3.13 -8.21
N GLU A 55 2.24 -4.11 -7.96
CA GLU A 55 1.86 -5.51 -7.91
C GLU A 55 2.44 -6.18 -6.66
N CYS A 56 1.58 -6.81 -5.88
CA CYS A 56 1.94 -7.73 -4.83
C CYS A 56 2.19 -9.12 -5.39
N ILE A 57 3.37 -9.67 -5.09
CA ILE A 57 3.76 -11.03 -5.43
C ILE A 57 3.89 -11.82 -4.13
N ASP A 58 3.51 -13.10 -4.15
CA ASP A 58 3.64 -14.01 -3.01
C ASP A 58 2.99 -13.45 -1.72
N ALA A 59 1.68 -13.16 -1.76
CA ALA A 59 0.94 -12.56 -0.63
C ALA A 59 1.54 -11.23 -0.13
N CYS A 60 2.09 -10.43 -1.06
CA CYS A 60 2.80 -9.18 -0.81
C CYS A 60 4.16 -9.31 -0.08
N ASP A 61 4.75 -10.50 0.02
CA ASP A 61 6.15 -10.65 0.47
C ASP A 61 7.12 -9.90 -0.46
N LYS A 62 6.69 -9.64 -1.70
CA LYS A 62 7.40 -8.77 -2.65
C LYS A 62 6.43 -7.77 -3.27
N LEU A 63 6.93 -6.56 -3.49
CA LEU A 63 6.25 -5.51 -4.23
C LEU A 63 7.04 -5.19 -5.49
N VAL A 64 6.35 -5.24 -6.63
CA VAL A 64 6.84 -4.67 -7.88
C VAL A 64 6.19 -3.30 -8.03
N VAL A 65 7.03 -2.28 -8.16
CA VAL A 65 6.59 -0.89 -8.32
C VAL A 65 7.13 -0.36 -9.62
N THR A 66 6.22 0.09 -10.48
CA THR A 66 6.56 0.83 -11.70
C THR A 66 6.28 2.30 -11.47
N PHE A 67 7.25 3.14 -11.82
CA PHE A 67 7.13 4.59 -11.72
C PHE A 67 7.81 5.26 -12.91
N TYR A 68 7.37 6.48 -13.21
CA TYR A 68 8.06 7.35 -14.14
C TYR A 68 9.03 8.25 -13.39
N ILE A 69 10.17 8.53 -14.00
CA ILE A 69 11.14 9.55 -13.57
C ILE A 69 11.09 10.65 -14.63
N LYS A 70 11.28 11.89 -14.20
CA LYS A 70 11.42 13.01 -15.12
C LYS A 70 12.85 13.15 -15.61
#